data_AF-A0A1F2T9Z1-F1
#
_entry.id   AF-A0A1F2T9Z1-F1
#
_cell.length_a   1.000
_cell.length_b   1.000
_cell.length_c   1.000
_cell.angle_alpha   90.00
_cell.angle_beta   90.00
_cell.angle_gamma   90.00
#
_symmetry.space_group_name_H-M   'P 1'
#
loop_
_entity.id
_entity.type
_entity.pdbx_description
1 polymer ?
#
loop_
_entity_poly.entity_id
_entity_poly.type
_entity_poly.pdbx_seq_one_letter_code
_entity_poly.pdbx_strand_id
1 'polypeptide(L)'
;MLAFGFAFLLAGVLAPATSYAQQSLNIQLGGFVPRGEDGRTDNDVLVNNLDFLAFRLSDFTSGSVNGEWEFPLNDRVAASLGLGFSTRTVPSVYADYVEDDRTEIEQDLKIRIVPFTAAVRFVPLGHNNPVQPYLGAGVGVFSWRYSEAGEFIDYADGSVFRDRFVGSGATAGPVVFGGLAFVGGSFGVGGEIRYQSAQGDLPTDQGFSGEKIDLGGFTYSATFKVRF
;
A
#
# COMPACT_ATOMS: atom_id res chain seq x y z
N MET A 1 6.51 11.05 -25.74
CA MET A 1 5.06 11.08 -25.45
C MET A 1 4.41 9.92 -26.19
N LEU A 2 4.29 8.76 -25.53
CA LEU A 2 3.63 7.57 -26.08
C LEU A 2 2.64 7.08 -25.03
N ALA A 3 1.36 7.29 -25.33
CA ALA A 3 0.26 6.74 -24.56
C ALA A 3 0.20 5.23 -24.84
N PHE A 4 0.62 4.42 -23.87
CA PHE A 4 0.34 2.99 -23.88
C PHE A 4 -1.01 2.75 -23.20
N GLY A 5 -1.97 2.28 -24.01
CA GLY A 5 -3.27 1.88 -23.56
C GLY A 5 -3.21 0.56 -22.79
N PHE A 6 -4.03 0.45 -21.75
CA PHE A 6 -4.49 -0.82 -21.23
C PHE A 6 -6.01 -0.79 -21.18
N ALA A 7 -6.63 -1.46 -22.15
CA ALA A 7 -8.03 -1.83 -22.07
C ALA A 7 -8.13 -3.02 -21.11
N PHE A 8 -8.46 -2.76 -19.85
CA PHE A 8 -8.79 -3.82 -18.90
C PHE A 8 -10.21 -4.31 -19.16
N LEU A 9 -10.30 -5.53 -19.66
CA LEU A 9 -11.54 -6.28 -19.80
C LEU A 9 -11.94 -6.75 -18.40
N LEU A 10 -12.78 -5.96 -17.71
CA LEU A 10 -13.52 -6.38 -16.52
C LEU A 10 -14.57 -7.42 -16.96
N ALA A 11 -14.12 -8.63 -17.26
CA ALA A 11 -15.01 -9.73 -17.60
C ALA A 11 -15.64 -10.28 -16.31
N GLY A 12 -16.85 -9.80 -16.02
CA GLY A 12 -17.91 -10.61 -15.43
C GLY A 12 -17.87 -10.86 -13.92
N VAL A 13 -18.33 -9.87 -13.14
CA VAL A 13 -19.25 -10.13 -12.01
C VAL A 13 -20.37 -9.07 -12.04
N LEU A 14 -21.11 -9.03 -13.14
CA LEU A 14 -22.48 -8.50 -13.13
C LEU A 14 -23.42 -9.71 -13.01
N ALA A 15 -23.30 -10.45 -11.91
CA ALA A 15 -24.38 -11.32 -11.51
C ALA A 15 -25.51 -10.41 -10.99
N PRO A 16 -26.77 -10.57 -11.44
CA PRO A 16 -27.88 -9.90 -10.78
C PRO A 16 -27.90 -10.37 -9.33
N ALA A 17 -27.60 -9.48 -8.39
CA ALA A 17 -27.70 -9.76 -6.96
C ALA A 17 -29.19 -9.87 -6.60
N THR A 18 -29.79 -11.03 -6.85
CA THR A 18 -31.11 -11.37 -6.31
C THR A 18 -30.94 -12.00 -4.94
N SER A 19 -30.70 -11.15 -3.94
CA SER A 19 -31.06 -11.38 -2.54
C SER A 19 -31.04 -10.04 -1.81
N TYR A 20 -32.06 -9.76 -1.00
CA TYR A 20 -32.19 -8.56 -0.16
C TYR A 20 -31.16 -8.53 0.99
N ALA A 21 -29.90 -8.87 0.71
CA ALA A 21 -28.84 -8.86 1.71
C ALA A 21 -28.34 -7.41 1.90
N GLN A 22 -28.43 -6.94 3.14
CA GLN A 22 -28.05 -5.59 3.54
C GLN A 22 -26.58 -5.31 3.18
N GLN A 23 -26.33 -4.31 2.33
CA GLN A 23 -24.98 -3.96 1.92
C GLN A 23 -24.26 -3.25 3.06
N SER A 24 -22.93 -3.12 2.96
CA SER A 24 -22.21 -2.30 3.93
C SER A 24 -21.05 -1.52 3.36
N LEU A 25 -20.82 -0.36 3.96
CA LEU A 25 -19.63 0.45 3.79
C LEU A 25 -18.73 0.27 5.02
N ASN A 26 -17.46 -0.01 4.80
CA ASN A 26 -16.46 -0.22 5.83
C ASN A 26 -15.37 0.83 5.67
N ILE A 27 -15.21 1.70 6.66
CA ILE A 27 -14.11 2.67 6.73
C ILE A 27 -13.06 2.11 7.68
N GLN A 28 -11.82 2.06 7.22
CA GLN A 28 -10.70 1.50 7.97
C GLN A 28 -9.63 2.57 8.14
N LEU A 29 -9.20 2.79 9.37
CA LEU A 29 -8.13 3.72 9.73
C LEU A 29 -7.04 2.94 10.44
N GLY A 30 -5.80 3.06 9.98
CA GLY A 30 -4.74 2.17 10.42
C GLY A 30 -3.33 2.61 10.06
N GLY A 31 -2.37 1.72 10.30
CA GLY A 31 -0.98 1.88 9.89
C GLY A 31 -0.58 0.86 8.83
N PHE A 32 0.07 1.31 7.76
CA PHE A 32 0.77 0.44 6.80
C PHE A 32 2.24 0.32 7.23
N VAL A 33 2.68 -0.91 7.42
CA VAL A 33 4.04 -1.29 7.78
C VAL A 33 4.65 -1.99 6.57
N PRO A 34 5.62 -1.38 5.87
CA PRO A 34 6.31 -2.01 4.76
C PRO A 34 6.94 -3.33 5.17
N ARG A 35 7.09 -4.25 4.21
CA ARG A 35 7.84 -5.48 4.41
C ARG A 35 9.28 -5.14 4.81
N GLY A 36 9.77 -5.83 5.84
CA GLY A 36 11.14 -5.70 6.33
C GLY A 36 12.17 -6.16 5.31
N GLU A 37 13.41 -5.67 5.49
CA GLU A 37 14.55 -5.79 4.58
C GLU A 37 14.73 -7.20 3.97
N ASP A 38 14.89 -8.23 4.81
CA ASP A 38 15.14 -9.63 4.40
C ASP A 38 14.08 -10.24 3.47
N GLY A 39 12.88 -9.67 3.41
CA GLY A 39 11.76 -10.17 2.60
C GLY A 39 11.47 -9.34 1.37
N ARG A 40 12.16 -8.22 1.16
CA ARG A 40 11.89 -7.31 0.04
C ARG A 40 12.34 -7.92 -1.27
N THR A 41 11.78 -7.38 -2.35
CA THR A 41 12.11 -7.79 -3.71
C THR A 41 13.57 -7.48 -4.02
N ASP A 42 14.24 -8.35 -4.78
CA ASP A 42 15.61 -8.10 -5.26
C ASP A 42 15.70 -6.76 -6.01
N ASN A 43 16.82 -6.04 -5.81
CA ASN A 43 17.08 -4.74 -6.42
C ASN A 43 16.04 -3.65 -6.02
N ASP A 44 15.50 -3.76 -4.81
CA ASP A 44 14.63 -2.75 -4.22
C ASP A 44 15.43 -1.50 -3.84
N VAL A 45 14.97 -0.34 -4.32
CA VAL A 45 15.63 0.95 -4.13
C VAL A 45 15.78 1.32 -2.66
N LEU A 46 14.85 0.94 -1.77
CA LEU A 46 14.98 1.25 -0.35
C LEU A 46 16.03 0.37 0.33
N VAL A 47 16.18 -0.88 -0.08
CA VAL A 47 17.28 -1.73 0.41
C VAL A 47 18.61 -1.21 -0.11
N ASN A 48 18.73 -0.95 -1.41
CA ASN A 48 19.98 -0.45 -1.99
C ASN A 48 20.39 0.93 -1.43
N ASN A 49 19.42 1.79 -1.10
CA ASN A 49 19.71 3.07 -0.45
C ASN A 49 20.31 2.91 0.96
N LEU A 50 20.07 1.80 1.67
CA LEU A 50 20.68 1.57 3.00
C LEU A 50 22.21 1.43 2.93
N ASP A 51 22.76 1.10 1.76
CA ASP A 51 24.21 0.97 1.59
C ASP A 51 24.95 2.30 1.77
N PHE A 52 24.27 3.43 1.61
CA PHE A 52 24.89 4.76 1.66
C PHE A 52 24.06 5.84 2.40
N LEU A 53 22.77 5.61 2.67
CA LEU A 53 21.90 6.54 3.39
C LEU A 53 21.56 6.04 4.79
N ALA A 54 21.60 6.96 5.75
CA ALA A 54 21.18 6.73 7.12
C ALA A 54 19.65 6.92 7.26
N PHE A 55 18.90 5.83 7.21
CA PHE A 55 17.49 5.75 7.61
C PHE A 55 17.15 4.31 8.04
N ARG A 56 15.94 4.09 8.56
CA ARG A 56 15.43 2.73 8.81
C ARG A 56 14.21 2.47 7.95
N LEU A 57 14.07 1.25 7.42
CA LEU A 57 12.85 0.87 6.70
C LEU A 57 11.58 0.99 7.57
N SER A 58 11.69 0.80 8.88
CA SER A 58 10.58 1.01 9.81
C SER A 58 10.05 2.46 9.81
N ASP A 59 10.88 3.44 9.44
CA ASP A 59 10.50 4.85 9.40
C ASP A 59 9.50 5.14 8.27
N PHE A 60 9.41 4.22 7.28
CA PHE A 60 8.39 4.23 6.23
C PHE A 60 7.00 3.77 6.69
N THR A 61 6.84 3.35 7.95
CA THR A 61 5.52 3.09 8.54
C THR A 61 4.64 4.33 8.42
N SER A 62 3.44 4.17 7.86
CA SER A 62 2.59 5.28 7.44
C SER A 62 1.17 5.16 7.94
N GLY A 63 0.50 6.29 8.10
CA GLY A 63 -0.95 6.29 8.27
C GLY A 63 -1.64 5.80 7.00
N SER A 64 -2.73 5.05 7.16
CA SER A 64 -3.54 4.50 6.08
C SER A 64 -5.03 4.73 6.33
N VAL A 65 -5.75 5.00 5.25
CA VAL A 65 -7.21 5.05 5.23
C VAL A 65 -7.71 4.18 4.09
N ASN A 66 -8.72 3.36 4.34
CA ASN A 66 -9.35 2.52 3.32
C ASN A 66 -10.87 2.60 3.44
N GLY A 67 -11.56 2.73 2.31
CA GLY A 67 -13.00 2.59 2.21
C GLY A 67 -13.32 1.33 1.42
N GLU A 68 -14.22 0.50 1.92
CA GLU A 68 -14.58 -0.76 1.28
C GLU A 68 -16.10 -0.96 1.26
N TRP A 69 -16.63 -1.17 0.05
CA TRP A 69 -18.01 -1.55 -0.17
C TRP A 69 -18.11 -3.08 -0.21
N GLU A 70 -18.91 -3.64 0.68
CA GLU A 70 -19.19 -5.06 0.79
C GLU A 70 -20.60 -5.40 0.30
N PHE A 71 -20.67 -6.41 -0.56
CA PHE A 71 -21.88 -6.99 -1.14
C PHE A 71 -22.04 -8.43 -0.64
N PRO A 72 -22.93 -8.68 0.34
CA PRO A 72 -23.14 -10.05 0.80
C PRO A 72 -23.76 -10.91 -0.30
N LEU A 73 -23.14 -12.05 -0.59
CA LEU A 73 -23.60 -13.03 -1.58
C LEU A 73 -24.49 -14.10 -0.92
N ASN A 74 -24.20 -14.44 0.32
CA ASN A 74 -25.02 -15.30 1.18
C ASN A 74 -24.75 -14.96 2.66
N ASP A 75 -25.31 -15.76 3.59
CA ASP A 75 -25.13 -15.50 5.03
C ASP A 75 -23.66 -15.51 5.47
N ARG A 76 -22.74 -16.19 4.79
CA ARG A 76 -21.33 -16.35 5.20
C ARG A 76 -20.31 -15.80 4.21
N VAL A 77 -20.70 -15.38 3.01
CA VAL A 77 -19.78 -14.95 1.96
C VAL A 77 -20.22 -13.60 1.42
N ALA A 78 -19.27 -12.70 1.24
CA ALA A 78 -19.45 -11.40 0.60
C ALA A 78 -18.35 -11.14 -0.44
N ALA A 79 -18.67 -10.36 -1.46
CA ALA A 79 -17.68 -9.73 -2.34
C ALA A 79 -17.43 -8.30 -1.84
N SER A 80 -16.24 -7.75 -2.08
CA SER A 80 -15.96 -6.36 -1.75
C SER A 80 -15.08 -5.65 -2.77
N LEU A 81 -15.30 -4.33 -2.88
CA LEU A 81 -14.48 -3.40 -3.65
C LEU A 81 -13.97 -2.32 -2.69
N GLY A 82 -12.67 -2.05 -2.73
CA GLY A 82 -12.00 -1.14 -1.81
C GLY A 82 -11.10 -0.14 -2.51
N LEU A 83 -10.98 1.04 -1.90
CA LEU A 83 -10.02 2.08 -2.26
C LEU A 83 -9.26 2.50 -1.01
N GLY A 84 -7.94 2.53 -1.10
CA GLY A 84 -7.05 2.92 -0.02
C GLY A 84 -6.14 4.10 -0.37
N PHE A 85 -5.57 4.71 0.66
CA PHE A 85 -4.53 5.73 0.51
C PHE A 85 -3.53 5.64 1.66
N SER A 86 -2.25 5.72 1.31
CA SER A 86 -1.12 5.73 2.24
C SER A 86 0.02 6.57 1.67
N THR A 87 0.69 7.36 2.52
CA THR A 87 1.86 8.14 2.11
C THR A 87 2.80 8.40 3.28
N ARG A 88 4.10 8.45 2.99
CA ARG A 88 5.15 8.73 3.98
C ARG A 88 6.32 9.44 3.32
N THR A 89 6.88 10.41 4.02
CA THR A 89 8.18 11.02 3.73
C THR A 89 9.11 10.65 4.89
N VAL A 90 10.31 10.20 4.55
CA VAL A 90 11.40 9.84 5.46
C VAL A 90 12.60 10.69 5.07
N PRO A 91 13.02 11.63 5.93
CA PRO A 91 14.30 12.32 5.76
C PRO A 91 15.45 11.31 5.93
N SER A 92 16.49 11.46 5.14
CA SER A 92 17.73 10.70 5.23
C SER A 92 18.92 11.58 4.91
N VAL A 93 20.10 11.12 5.31
CA VAL A 93 21.38 11.77 5.03
C VAL A 93 22.38 10.73 4.53
N TYR A 94 23.40 11.14 3.80
CA TYR A 94 24.49 10.24 3.45
C TYR A 94 25.29 9.84 4.70
N ALA A 95 25.52 8.53 4.89
CA ALA A 95 26.13 8.01 6.12
C ALA A 95 27.63 8.34 6.23
N ASP A 96 28.36 8.28 5.11
CA ASP A 96 29.81 8.41 5.06
C ASP A 96 30.29 9.69 4.34
N TYR A 97 29.36 10.57 3.93
CA TYR A 97 29.66 11.78 3.17
C TYR A 97 29.05 13.02 3.81
N VAL A 98 29.83 14.10 3.78
CA VAL A 98 29.46 15.44 4.24
C VAL A 98 29.95 16.46 3.22
N GLU A 99 29.38 17.66 3.24
CA GLU A 99 29.83 18.79 2.44
C GLU A 99 31.21 19.32 2.87
N ASP A 100 31.80 20.19 2.06
CA ASP A 100 33.08 20.86 2.33
C ASP A 100 33.07 21.67 3.65
N ASP A 101 31.91 22.20 4.01
CA ASP A 101 31.68 22.93 5.27
C ASP A 101 31.33 22.01 6.46
N ARG A 102 31.34 20.68 6.23
CA ARG A 102 30.98 19.59 7.13
C ARG A 102 29.48 19.50 7.47
N THR A 103 28.60 20.07 6.66
CA THR A 103 27.16 19.85 6.78
C THR A 103 26.75 18.49 6.20
N GLU A 104 25.63 17.95 6.68
CA GLU A 104 25.08 16.69 6.18
C GLU A 104 24.41 16.92 4.82
N ILE A 105 24.55 15.94 3.92
CA ILE A 105 23.90 15.97 2.60
C ILE A 105 22.49 15.40 2.78
N GLU A 106 21.49 16.28 2.81
CA GLU A 106 20.11 15.93 3.19
C GLU A 106 19.24 15.55 1.98
N GLN A 107 18.45 14.49 2.13
CA GLN A 107 17.44 14.10 1.15
C GLN A 107 16.15 13.56 1.76
N ASP A 108 15.05 13.76 1.05
CA ASP A 108 13.72 13.25 1.41
C ASP A 108 13.34 12.08 0.51
N LEU A 109 13.12 10.91 1.13
CA LEU A 109 12.57 9.74 0.48
C LEU A 109 11.06 9.70 0.70
N LYS A 110 10.26 9.67 -0.37
CA LYS A 110 8.80 9.73 -0.27
C LYS A 110 8.11 8.63 -1.05
N ILE A 111 7.25 7.89 -0.37
CA ILE A 111 6.38 6.88 -0.99
C ILE A 111 4.90 7.26 -0.83
N ARG A 112 4.12 6.97 -1.87
CA ARG A 112 2.66 7.04 -1.87
C ARG A 112 2.10 5.80 -2.57
N ILE A 113 1.08 5.19 -1.96
CA ILE A 113 0.38 4.01 -2.49
C ILE A 113 -1.12 4.27 -2.41
N VAL A 114 -1.82 4.00 -3.53
CA VAL A 114 -3.28 4.07 -3.67
C VAL A 114 -3.77 2.69 -4.15
N PRO A 115 -4.12 1.78 -3.23
CA PRO A 115 -4.66 0.47 -3.57
C PRO A 115 -6.12 0.55 -4.04
N PHE A 116 -6.44 -0.08 -5.17
CA PHE A 116 -7.80 -0.43 -5.56
C PHE A 116 -7.96 -1.95 -5.50
N THR A 117 -8.82 -2.46 -4.64
CA THR A 117 -8.89 -3.89 -4.30
C THR A 117 -10.24 -4.50 -4.61
N ALA A 118 -10.24 -5.72 -5.16
CA ALA A 118 -11.43 -6.57 -5.28
C ALA A 118 -11.19 -7.88 -4.53
N ALA A 119 -12.09 -8.25 -3.62
CA ALA A 119 -11.87 -9.39 -2.74
C ALA A 119 -13.16 -10.16 -2.42
N VAL A 120 -12.98 -11.38 -1.91
CA VAL A 120 -14.04 -12.19 -1.31
C VAL A 120 -13.77 -12.31 0.18
N ARG A 121 -14.80 -12.09 1.00
CA ARG A 121 -14.78 -12.20 2.46
C ARG A 121 -15.67 -13.37 2.90
N PHE A 122 -15.15 -14.20 3.78
CA PHE A 122 -15.85 -15.27 4.46
C PHE A 122 -16.04 -14.93 5.94
N VAL A 123 -17.27 -15.05 6.43
CA VAL A 123 -17.72 -14.76 7.79
C VAL A 123 -18.27 -16.06 8.38
N PRO A 124 -17.48 -16.86 9.11
CA PRO A 124 -17.88 -18.21 9.53
C PRO A 124 -19.15 -18.26 10.38
N LEU A 125 -19.34 -17.23 11.22
CA LEU A 125 -20.51 -17.10 12.10
C LEU A 125 -21.71 -16.44 11.38
N GLY A 126 -21.55 -15.99 10.14
CA GLY A 126 -22.60 -15.35 9.35
C GLY A 126 -22.77 -13.85 9.61
N HIS A 127 -23.32 -13.15 8.62
CA HIS A 127 -23.46 -11.68 8.58
C HIS A 127 -24.57 -11.14 9.49
N ASN A 128 -25.39 -12.02 10.07
CA ASN A 128 -26.48 -11.64 10.98
C ASN A 128 -26.09 -11.70 12.46
N ASN A 129 -24.94 -12.28 12.79
CA ASN A 129 -24.49 -12.40 14.17
C ASN A 129 -23.79 -11.11 14.66
N PRO A 130 -23.93 -10.76 15.95
CA PRO A 130 -23.34 -9.55 16.51
C PRO A 130 -21.81 -9.61 16.60
N VAL A 131 -21.22 -10.80 16.51
CA VAL A 131 -19.77 -11.01 16.45
C VAL A 131 -19.44 -11.68 15.12
N GLN A 132 -18.58 -11.04 14.33
CA GLN A 132 -18.28 -11.39 12.96
C GLN A 132 -16.77 -11.53 12.77
N PRO A 133 -16.18 -12.68 13.12
CA PRO A 133 -14.86 -13.00 12.64
C PRO A 133 -14.92 -13.16 11.12
N TYR A 134 -13.89 -12.72 10.41
CA TYR A 134 -13.83 -12.87 8.97
C TYR A 134 -12.42 -13.06 8.47
N LEU A 135 -12.32 -13.70 7.31
CA LEU A 135 -11.09 -13.83 6.52
C LEU A 135 -11.42 -13.60 5.05
N GLY A 136 -10.46 -13.10 4.29
CA GLY A 136 -10.68 -12.83 2.88
C GLY A 136 -9.39 -12.80 2.08
N ALA A 137 -9.57 -12.92 0.77
CA ALA A 137 -8.51 -12.89 -0.20
C ALA A 137 -9.00 -12.22 -1.49
N GLY A 138 -8.09 -11.61 -2.22
CA GLY A 138 -8.41 -10.87 -3.42
C GLY A 138 -7.18 -10.40 -4.18
N VAL A 139 -7.43 -9.50 -5.11
CA VAL A 139 -6.42 -8.86 -5.94
C VAL A 139 -6.55 -7.36 -5.81
N GLY A 140 -5.42 -6.66 -5.88
CA GLY A 140 -5.35 -5.21 -5.87
C GLY A 140 -4.53 -4.68 -7.03
N VAL A 141 -4.90 -3.51 -7.53
CA VAL A 141 -4.07 -2.65 -8.36
C VAL A 141 -3.55 -1.52 -7.49
N PHE A 142 -2.23 -1.43 -7.36
CA PHE A 142 -1.54 -0.49 -6.49
C PHE A 142 -0.96 0.61 -7.35
N SER A 143 -1.64 1.75 -7.42
CA SER A 143 -1.06 2.96 -8.02
C SER A 143 -0.05 3.53 -7.03
N TRP A 144 1.20 3.67 -7.46
CA TRP A 144 2.29 4.05 -6.59
C TRP A 144 3.10 5.21 -7.17
N ARG A 145 3.74 5.95 -6.28
CA ARG A 145 4.70 6.98 -6.62
C ARG A 145 5.79 7.00 -5.56
N TYR A 146 7.03 6.89 -6.01
CA TYR A 146 8.24 7.02 -5.21
C TYR A 146 9.03 8.24 -5.69
N SER A 147 9.62 8.99 -4.78
CA SER A 147 10.49 10.10 -5.13
C SER A 147 11.58 10.33 -4.10
N GLU A 148 12.76 10.71 -4.59
CA GLU A 148 13.92 11.13 -3.82
C GLU A 148 14.19 12.60 -4.18
N ALA A 149 14.30 13.48 -3.19
CA ALA A 149 14.46 14.90 -3.44
C ALA A 149 15.35 15.55 -2.38
N GLY A 150 16.36 16.31 -2.81
CA GLY A 150 17.32 16.89 -1.90
C GLY A 150 18.68 17.01 -2.58
N GLU A 151 19.71 16.89 -1.77
CA GLU A 151 21.11 16.92 -2.18
C GLU A 151 21.62 15.51 -2.45
N PHE A 152 22.46 15.40 -3.48
CA PHE A 152 23.06 14.17 -3.97
C PHE A 152 24.54 14.42 -4.22
N ILE A 153 25.35 13.39 -4.00
CA ILE A 153 26.79 13.41 -4.28
C ILE A 153 27.07 12.79 -5.65
N ASP A 154 27.87 13.46 -6.47
CA ASP A 154 28.49 12.86 -7.66
C ASP A 154 29.78 12.16 -7.25
N TYR A 155 29.80 10.83 -7.31
CA TYR A 155 30.98 10.05 -6.94
C TYR A 155 32.16 10.19 -7.92
N ALA A 156 31.95 10.78 -9.11
CA ALA A 156 33.02 11.00 -10.08
C ALA A 156 33.96 12.15 -9.68
N ASP A 157 33.42 13.21 -9.06
CA ASP A 157 34.18 14.40 -8.68
C ASP A 157 33.99 14.87 -7.23
N GLY A 158 33.06 14.26 -6.48
CA GLY A 158 32.74 14.59 -5.10
C GLY A 158 31.83 15.81 -4.94
N SER A 159 31.32 16.37 -6.04
CA SER A 159 30.45 17.55 -5.98
C SER A 159 29.05 17.20 -5.45
N VAL A 160 28.47 18.13 -4.70
CA VAL A 160 27.09 18.02 -4.21
C VAL A 160 26.18 18.83 -5.13
N PHE A 161 25.09 18.22 -5.56
CA PHE A 161 24.09 18.85 -6.42
C PHE A 161 22.69 18.54 -5.93
N ARG A 162 21.74 19.42 -6.27
CA ARG A 162 20.33 19.26 -5.88
C ARG A 162 19.53 18.72 -7.06
N ASP A 163 18.79 17.64 -6.83
CA ASP A 163 17.95 17.04 -7.86
C ASP A 163 16.65 16.45 -7.28
N ARG A 164 15.85 15.86 -8.15
CA ARG A 164 14.62 15.15 -7.80
C ARG A 164 14.36 13.99 -8.76
N PHE A 165 14.47 12.78 -8.24
CA PHE A 165 14.08 11.56 -8.93
C PHE A 165 12.64 11.17 -8.60
N VAL A 166 11.91 10.69 -9.59
CA VAL A 166 10.50 10.27 -9.48
C VAL A 166 10.23 9.01 -10.30
N GLY A 167 9.83 7.95 -9.60
CA GLY A 167 9.23 6.76 -10.19
C GLY A 167 7.72 6.71 -9.90
N SER A 168 6.92 6.24 -10.85
CA SER A 168 5.50 5.99 -10.62
C SER A 168 4.95 4.95 -11.58
N GLY A 169 3.95 4.22 -11.12
CA GLY A 169 3.29 3.20 -11.94
C GLY A 169 2.03 2.65 -11.28
N ALA A 170 1.51 1.59 -11.88
CA ALA A 170 0.44 0.79 -11.31
C ALA A 170 0.81 -0.68 -11.50
N THR A 171 0.72 -1.46 -10.42
CA THR A 171 1.06 -2.89 -10.43
C THR A 171 -0.06 -3.69 -9.80
N ALA A 172 -0.27 -4.92 -10.26
CA ALA A 172 -1.28 -5.82 -9.70
C ALA A 172 -0.63 -6.81 -8.74
N GLY A 173 -1.34 -7.16 -7.67
CA GLY A 173 -0.83 -8.12 -6.69
C GLY A 173 -1.91 -8.71 -5.78
N PRO A 174 -1.61 -9.82 -5.08
CA PRO A 174 -2.55 -10.44 -4.16
C PRO A 174 -2.73 -9.61 -2.88
N VAL A 175 -3.92 -9.73 -2.29
CA VAL A 175 -4.27 -9.22 -0.97
C VAL A 175 -4.93 -10.33 -0.17
N VAL A 176 -4.54 -10.50 1.09
CA VAL A 176 -5.22 -11.37 2.06
C VAL A 176 -5.47 -10.60 3.34
N PHE A 177 -6.57 -10.89 4.03
CA PHE A 177 -6.91 -10.19 5.26
C PHE A 177 -7.72 -11.07 6.21
N GLY A 178 -7.72 -10.69 7.48
CA GLY A 178 -8.55 -11.28 8.52
C GLY A 178 -8.86 -10.25 9.59
N GLY A 179 -10.03 -10.37 10.20
CA GLY A 179 -10.49 -9.39 11.17
C GLY A 179 -11.64 -9.89 12.03
N LEU A 180 -12.05 -9.02 12.93
CA LEU A 180 -13.17 -9.25 13.85
C LEU A 180 -13.99 -7.96 13.90
N ALA A 181 -15.28 -8.06 13.64
CA ALA A 181 -16.23 -6.96 13.79
C ALA A 181 -17.32 -7.30 14.81
N PHE A 182 -17.67 -6.31 15.63
CA PHE A 182 -18.81 -6.30 16.53
C PHE A 182 -19.89 -5.42 15.92
N VAL A 183 -21.08 -5.98 15.68
CA VAL A 183 -22.14 -5.30 14.92
C VAL A 183 -23.43 -5.25 15.73
N GLY A 184 -24.02 -4.07 15.81
CA GLY A 184 -25.29 -3.81 16.48
C GLY A 184 -26.16 -2.89 15.63
N GLY A 185 -27.34 -3.38 15.23
CA GLY A 185 -28.22 -2.65 14.30
C GLY A 185 -27.51 -2.34 12.97
N SER A 186 -27.49 -1.06 12.59
CA SER A 186 -26.88 -0.60 11.34
C SER A 186 -25.38 -0.29 11.44
N PHE A 187 -24.77 -0.40 12.62
CA PHE A 187 -23.39 0.02 12.85
C PHE A 187 -22.54 -1.11 13.41
N GLY A 188 -21.26 -1.13 13.06
CA GLY A 188 -20.29 -2.05 13.65
C GLY A 188 -18.91 -1.43 13.78
N VAL A 189 -18.11 -2.01 14.67
CA VAL A 189 -16.71 -1.62 14.90
C VAL A 189 -15.84 -2.87 14.99
N GLY A 190 -14.57 -2.77 14.64
CA GLY A 190 -13.70 -3.93 14.62
C GLY A 190 -12.24 -3.62 14.37
N GLY A 191 -11.47 -4.68 14.12
CA GLY A 191 -10.09 -4.58 13.66
C GLY A 191 -9.82 -5.52 12.49
N GLU A 192 -8.95 -5.11 11.58
CA GLU A 192 -8.49 -5.90 10.44
C GLU A 192 -6.97 -5.89 10.37
N ILE A 193 -6.41 -7.06 10.04
CA ILE A 193 -5.03 -7.23 9.60
C ILE A 193 -5.09 -7.63 8.13
N ARG A 194 -4.39 -6.86 7.29
CA ARG A 194 -4.32 -7.07 5.84
C ARG A 194 -2.86 -7.19 5.43
N TYR A 195 -2.57 -8.11 4.53
CA TYR A 195 -1.28 -8.22 3.86
C TYR A 195 -1.46 -8.02 2.37
N GLN A 196 -0.58 -7.23 1.77
CA GLN A 196 -0.48 -7.05 0.32
C GLN A 196 0.93 -7.38 -0.15
N SER A 197 1.04 -7.86 -1.38
CA SER A 197 2.33 -8.07 -2.04
C SER A 197 2.26 -7.54 -3.46
N ALA A 198 3.12 -6.58 -3.79
CA ALA A 198 3.29 -6.08 -5.15
C ALA A 198 4.66 -5.40 -5.29
N GLN A 199 5.14 -5.30 -6.53
CA GLN A 199 6.39 -4.63 -6.87
C GLN A 199 6.15 -3.65 -8.03
N GLY A 200 6.79 -2.48 -7.97
CA GLY A 200 6.80 -1.49 -9.04
C GLY A 200 8.17 -1.40 -9.69
N ASP A 201 8.21 -1.15 -11.00
CA ASP A 201 9.45 -0.92 -11.73
C ASP A 201 9.77 0.58 -11.77
N LEU A 202 11.00 0.94 -11.42
CA LEU A 202 11.49 2.31 -11.46
C LEU A 202 12.06 2.64 -12.84
N PRO A 203 12.01 3.91 -13.28
CA PRO A 203 12.65 4.35 -14.52
C PRO A 203 14.16 4.12 -14.46
N THR A 204 14.71 3.40 -15.45
CA THR A 204 16.15 3.08 -15.54
C THR A 204 17.01 4.24 -16.05
N ASP A 205 16.37 5.29 -16.55
CA ASP A 205 17.00 6.52 -17.03
C ASP A 205 17.18 7.57 -15.93
N GLN A 206 16.74 7.25 -14.70
CA GLN A 206 16.92 8.06 -13.51
C GLN A 206 17.96 7.42 -12.59
N GLY A 207 18.69 8.23 -11.82
CA GLY A 207 19.79 7.81 -10.95
C GLY A 207 19.37 7.06 -9.68
N PHE A 208 18.29 6.28 -9.72
CA PHE A 208 17.88 5.45 -8.59
C PHE A 208 18.92 4.36 -8.32
N SER A 209 19.15 4.06 -7.04
CA SER A 209 20.06 2.99 -6.63
C SER A 209 19.54 1.58 -6.91
N GLY A 210 18.27 1.43 -7.30
CA GLY A 210 17.63 0.17 -7.62
C GLY A 210 16.60 0.30 -8.73
N GLU A 211 16.28 -0.84 -9.35
CA GLU A 211 15.34 -0.91 -10.48
C GLU A 211 13.89 -1.13 -10.03
N LYS A 212 13.67 -1.48 -8.76
CA LYS A 212 12.35 -1.85 -8.24
C LYS A 212 12.01 -1.13 -6.95
N ILE A 213 10.71 -1.08 -6.66
CA ILE A 213 10.17 -0.69 -5.37
C ILE A 213 9.17 -1.74 -4.88
N ASP A 214 9.44 -2.35 -3.73
CA ASP A 214 8.56 -3.29 -3.06
C ASP A 214 7.47 -2.52 -2.30
N LEU A 215 6.22 -2.80 -2.68
CA LEU A 215 4.98 -2.20 -2.16
C LEU A 215 4.27 -3.14 -1.17
N GLY A 216 4.90 -4.27 -0.84
CA GLY A 216 4.40 -5.26 0.07
C GLY A 216 4.49 -4.83 1.52
N GLY A 217 3.57 -5.32 2.34
CA GLY A 217 3.51 -4.96 3.75
C GLY A 217 2.21 -5.36 4.42
N PHE A 218 2.16 -5.10 5.72
CA PHE A 218 0.99 -5.31 6.56
C PHE A 218 0.27 -4.00 6.83
N THR A 219 -1.05 -4.02 6.78
CA THR A 219 -1.91 -2.94 7.27
C THR A 219 -2.67 -3.43 8.50
N TYR A 220 -2.54 -2.70 9.60
CA TYR A 220 -3.30 -2.92 10.83
C TYR A 220 -4.30 -1.78 10.99
N SER A 221 -5.60 -2.06 11.03
CA SER A 221 -6.63 -1.02 11.04
C SER A 221 -7.75 -1.28 12.03
N ALA A 222 -8.33 -0.20 12.54
CA ALA A 222 -9.65 -0.19 13.14
C ALA A 222 -10.70 -0.03 12.03
N THR A 223 -11.78 -0.79 12.10
CA THR A 223 -12.85 -0.82 11.10
C THR A 223 -14.13 -0.24 11.67
N PHE A 224 -14.79 0.62 10.91
CA PHE A 224 -16.12 1.16 11.17
C PHE A 224 -17.05 0.72 10.04
N LYS A 225 -18.10 -0.01 10.39
CA LYS A 225 -19.06 -0.62 9.45
C LYS A 225 -20.39 0.10 9.54
N VAL A 226 -20.96 0.46 8.39
CA VAL A 226 -22.31 1.00 8.25
C VAL A 226 -23.08 0.13 7.28
N ARG A 227 -24.23 -0.38 7.70
CA ARG A 227 -25.09 -1.26 6.89
C ARG A 227 -26.33 -0.51 6.39
N PHE A 228 -26.75 -0.77 5.15
CA PHE A 228 -27.92 -0.15 4.52
C PHE A 228 -28.59 -1.08 3.51
#